data_AF-A0A956HCQ5-F1
#
_entry.id   AF-A0A956HCQ5-F1
#
_cell.length_a   1.000
_cell.length_b   1.000
_cell.length_c   1.000
_cell.angle_alpha   90.00
_cell.angle_beta   90.00
_cell.angle_gamma   90.00
#
_symmetry.space_group_name_H-M   'P 1'
#
loop_
_entity.id
_entity.type
_entity.pdbx_description
1 polymer ?
#
loop_
_entity_poly.entity_id
_entity_poly.type
_entity_poly.pdbx_seq_one_letter_code
_entity_poly.pdbx_strand_id
1 'polypeptide(L)'
;PDGADDPALLAASELADEGLRERLHSVRPRHLLLATGSRDPMLPFANNDLPGIVAARGLIRALHRAQARIAGRCVVVGEGDWAERQQAILDGLRSEGAPKVELVAPGEIERAVGRDRIEGLECRGGRISCALLAVAARPAPAHELAAQAGVALRFDGTGFAVVRDDAGACGRLGGTRLWA
;
A
#
# COMPACT_ATOMS: atom_id res chain seq x y z
N PRO A 1 -41.97 0.02 12.54
CA PRO A 1 -40.78 0.10 13.40
C PRO A 1 -40.21 -1.32 13.63
N ASP A 2 -39.47 -1.86 12.66
CA ASP A 2 -38.98 -3.26 12.67
C ASP A 2 -37.65 -3.47 11.90
N GLY A 3 -36.80 -2.44 11.82
CA GLY A 3 -35.58 -2.49 10.99
C GLY A 3 -34.25 -2.36 11.72
N ALA A 4 -34.25 -2.03 13.02
CA ALA A 4 -33.02 -1.72 13.76
C ALA A 4 -32.15 -2.95 14.05
N ASP A 5 -32.76 -4.13 14.16
CA ASP A 5 -32.09 -5.40 14.43
C ASP A 5 -31.85 -6.26 13.17
N ASP A 6 -32.32 -5.85 11.99
CA ASP A 6 -32.07 -6.59 10.76
C ASP A 6 -30.58 -6.47 10.37
N PRO A 7 -29.84 -7.59 10.22
CA PRO A 7 -28.44 -7.52 9.83
C PRO A 7 -28.27 -6.88 8.46
N ALA A 8 -27.24 -6.06 8.29
CA ALA A 8 -26.94 -5.39 7.05
C ALA A 8 -26.74 -6.38 5.89
N LEU A 9 -27.28 -6.05 4.72
CA LEU A 9 -26.97 -6.76 3.48
C LEU A 9 -25.57 -6.36 3.02
N LEU A 10 -24.66 -7.32 2.99
CA LEU A 10 -23.33 -7.17 2.43
C LEU A 10 -23.26 -7.89 1.08
N ALA A 11 -22.57 -7.27 0.14
CA ALA A 11 -22.27 -7.87 -1.15
C ALA A 11 -20.76 -8.02 -1.31
N ALA A 12 -20.32 -9.17 -1.81
CA ALA A 12 -18.92 -9.45 -2.12
C ALA A 12 -18.82 -10.05 -3.51
N SER A 13 -17.80 -9.64 -4.27
CA SER A 13 -17.52 -10.19 -5.59
C SER A 13 -16.40 -11.22 -5.51
N GLU A 14 -16.57 -12.33 -6.22
CA GLU A 14 -15.56 -13.36 -6.42
C GLU A 14 -15.28 -13.51 -7.92
N LEU A 15 -14.01 -13.40 -8.30
CA LEU A 15 -13.55 -13.81 -9.63
C LEU A 15 -13.46 -15.33 -9.68
N ALA A 16 -14.30 -15.95 -10.49
CA ALA A 16 -14.35 -17.39 -10.73
C ALA A 16 -13.78 -17.72 -12.12
N ASP A 17 -13.54 -19.01 -12.38
CA ASP A 17 -13.10 -19.52 -13.69
C ASP A 17 -11.88 -18.74 -14.25
N GLU A 18 -10.80 -18.64 -13.45
CA GLU A 18 -9.58 -17.89 -13.80
C GLU A 18 -9.82 -16.39 -14.14
N GLY A 19 -10.89 -15.80 -13.62
CA GLY A 19 -11.25 -14.40 -13.87
C GLY A 19 -12.14 -14.19 -15.09
N LEU A 20 -12.64 -15.26 -15.71
CA LEU A 20 -13.56 -15.19 -16.84
C LEU A 20 -15.01 -14.90 -16.42
N ARG A 21 -15.33 -15.08 -15.13
CA ARG A 21 -16.65 -14.79 -14.58
C ARG A 21 -16.55 -14.09 -13.24
N GLU A 22 -17.51 -13.21 -12.99
CA GLU A 22 -17.69 -12.53 -11.71
C GLU A 22 -18.96 -13.04 -11.04
N ARG A 23 -18.83 -13.56 -9.81
CA ARG A 23 -19.95 -14.03 -8.99
C ARG A 23 -20.20 -13.05 -7.85
N LEU A 24 -21.43 -12.54 -7.76
CA LEU A 24 -21.85 -11.71 -6.65
C LEU A 24 -22.47 -12.56 -5.54
N HIS A 25 -21.90 -12.48 -4.34
CA HIS A 25 -22.43 -13.08 -3.13
C HIS A 25 -23.15 -12.01 -2.31
N SER A 26 -24.34 -12.33 -1.81
CA SER A 26 -25.09 -11.45 -0.92
C SER A 26 -25.37 -12.16 0.41
N VAL A 27 -24.97 -11.57 1.53
CA VAL A 27 -25.09 -12.17 2.86
C VAL A 27 -25.58 -11.15 3.88
N ARG A 28 -26.30 -11.61 4.92
CA ARG A 28 -26.77 -10.80 6.05
C ARG A 28 -26.16 -11.30 7.36
N PRO A 29 -24.88 -10.99 7.64
CA PRO A 29 -24.20 -11.57 8.78
C PRO A 29 -24.51 -10.80 10.06
N ARG A 30 -24.59 -11.51 11.20
CA ARG A 30 -24.69 -10.88 12.52
C ARG A 30 -23.38 -10.21 12.96
N HIS A 31 -22.24 -10.69 12.44
CA HIS A 31 -20.90 -10.18 12.76
C HIS A 31 -20.07 -10.05 11.47
N LEU A 32 -19.34 -8.94 11.32
CA LEU A 32 -18.41 -8.68 10.23
C LEU A 32 -17.04 -8.26 10.77
N LEU A 33 -15.98 -9.01 10.45
CA LEU A 33 -14.60 -8.66 10.76
C LEU A 33 -13.92 -8.04 9.54
N LEU A 34 -13.41 -6.82 9.70
CA LEU A 34 -12.68 -6.08 8.68
C LEU A 34 -11.20 -6.43 8.77
N ALA A 35 -10.73 -7.29 7.87
CA ALA A 35 -9.32 -7.70 7.75
C ALA A 35 -8.71 -7.24 6.41
N THR A 36 -9.04 -6.01 5.99
CA THR A 36 -8.69 -5.44 4.67
C THR A 36 -7.21 -5.06 4.53
N GLY A 37 -6.44 -5.10 5.60
CA GLY A 37 -5.00 -4.86 5.58
C GLY A 37 -4.64 -3.38 5.40
N SER A 38 -3.64 -3.12 4.57
CA SER A 38 -3.04 -1.79 4.39
C SER A 38 -2.61 -1.53 2.95
N ARG A 39 -2.68 -0.26 2.56
CA ARG A 39 -2.25 0.26 1.27
C ARG A 39 -0.85 0.89 1.36
N ASP A 40 -0.13 0.88 0.24
CA ASP A 40 1.18 1.53 0.14
C ASP A 40 1.01 3.00 -0.27
N PRO A 41 1.35 3.98 0.59
CA PRO A 41 1.31 5.37 0.20
C PRO A 41 2.46 5.71 -0.75
N MET A 42 2.17 6.59 -1.71
CA MET A 42 3.20 7.30 -2.47
C MET A 42 3.60 8.57 -1.72
N LEU A 43 4.85 8.99 -1.86
CA LEU A 43 5.35 10.21 -1.25
C LEU A 43 5.24 11.39 -2.23
N PRO A 44 4.84 12.59 -1.78
CA PRO A 44 4.72 13.75 -2.65
C PRO A 44 6.10 14.32 -2.95
N PHE A 45 6.48 14.33 -4.22
CA PHE A 45 7.58 15.10 -4.79
C PHE A 45 7.29 15.34 -6.28
N ALA A 46 7.94 16.32 -6.90
CA ALA A 46 7.64 16.65 -8.29
C ALA A 46 7.99 15.48 -9.24
N ASN A 47 7.10 15.19 -10.19
CA ASN A 47 7.19 14.08 -11.14
C ASN A 47 7.23 12.68 -10.50
N ASN A 48 6.57 12.48 -9.35
CA ASN A 48 6.50 11.18 -8.67
C ASN A 48 5.63 10.12 -9.37
N ASP A 49 5.13 10.42 -10.56
CA ASP A 49 4.24 9.61 -11.39
C ASP A 49 4.92 8.99 -12.61
N LEU A 50 6.22 9.26 -12.83
CA LEU A 50 6.97 8.70 -13.95
C LEU A 50 7.00 7.16 -13.90
N PRO A 51 6.89 6.47 -15.05
CA PRO A 51 7.09 5.02 -15.12
C PRO A 51 8.43 4.59 -14.51
N GLY A 52 8.40 3.53 -13.71
CA GLY A 52 9.56 3.08 -12.91
C GLY A 52 9.57 3.62 -11.48
N ILE A 53 8.65 4.50 -11.10
CA ILE A 53 8.36 4.85 -9.71
C ILE A 53 7.23 3.95 -9.20
N VAL A 54 7.51 3.18 -8.15
CA VAL A 54 6.59 2.16 -7.61
C VAL A 54 6.65 2.09 -6.09
N ALA A 55 5.62 1.53 -5.46
CA ALA A 55 5.69 1.19 -4.04
C ALA A 55 6.66 0.03 -3.80
N ALA A 56 7.47 0.10 -2.73
CA ALA A 56 8.49 -0.91 -2.41
C ALA A 56 7.87 -2.29 -2.16
N ARG A 57 6.78 -2.37 -1.36
CA ARG A 57 6.04 -3.63 -1.13
C ARG A 57 5.50 -4.21 -2.43
N GLY A 58 4.96 -3.38 -3.32
CA GLY A 58 4.48 -3.77 -4.64
C GLY A 58 5.61 -4.36 -5.51
N LEU A 59 6.75 -3.68 -5.56
CA LEU A 59 7.93 -4.13 -6.30
C LEU A 59 8.46 -5.47 -5.79
N ILE A 60 8.62 -5.63 -4.47
CA ILE A 60 9.08 -6.88 -3.85
C ILE A 60 8.14 -8.03 -4.24
N ARG A 61 6.82 -7.83 -4.13
CA ARG A 61 5.82 -8.84 -4.52
C ARG A 61 5.90 -9.17 -6.02
N ALA A 62 6.06 -8.16 -6.87
CA ALA A 62 6.16 -8.35 -8.32
C ALA A 62 7.41 -9.15 -8.70
N LEU A 63 8.57 -8.82 -8.12
CA LEU A 63 9.83 -9.53 -8.35
C LEU A 63 9.73 -10.99 -7.91
N HIS A 64 9.21 -11.26 -6.72
CA HIS A 64 8.98 -12.64 -6.26
C HIS A 64 8.01 -13.39 -7.16
N ARG A 65 6.88 -12.78 -7.55
CA ARG A 65 5.90 -13.45 -8.42
C ARG A 65 6.47 -13.77 -9.80
N ALA A 66 7.26 -12.86 -10.36
CA ALA A 66 7.88 -13.02 -11.67
C ALA A 66 9.19 -13.83 -11.64
N GLN A 67 9.68 -14.23 -10.45
CA GLN A 67 11.03 -14.79 -10.28
C GLN A 67 12.12 -13.91 -10.92
N ALA A 68 11.91 -12.60 -10.86
CA ALA A 68 12.76 -11.59 -11.51
C ALA A 68 13.71 -10.95 -10.50
N ARG A 69 14.80 -10.37 -11.03
CA ARG A 69 15.82 -9.65 -10.26
C ARG A 69 16.03 -8.24 -10.80
N ILE A 70 16.49 -7.34 -9.94
CA ILE A 70 16.79 -5.95 -10.29
C ILE A 70 18.13 -5.89 -11.02
N ALA A 71 18.11 -5.59 -12.31
CA ALA A 71 19.32 -5.52 -13.14
C ALA A 71 20.02 -4.15 -13.13
N GLY A 72 19.26 -3.06 -12.89
CA GLY A 72 19.76 -1.68 -12.98
C GLY A 72 19.87 -0.98 -11.63
N ARG A 73 20.25 0.31 -11.65
CA ARG A 73 20.24 1.17 -10.46
C ARG A 73 18.81 1.34 -9.94
N CYS A 74 18.61 0.93 -8.70
CA CYS A 74 17.36 1.08 -7.95
C CYS A 74 17.61 1.96 -6.73
N VAL A 75 16.73 2.94 -6.51
CA VAL A 75 16.73 3.81 -5.33
C VAL A 75 15.50 3.50 -4.50
N VAL A 76 15.66 3.38 -3.20
CA VAL A 76 14.57 3.38 -2.24
C VAL A 76 14.41 4.78 -1.66
N VAL A 77 13.18 5.28 -1.61
CA VAL A 77 12.85 6.56 -1.00
C VAL A 77 12.04 6.33 0.26
N GLY A 78 12.56 6.74 1.41
CA GLY A 78 11.90 6.57 2.71
C GLY A 78 12.85 6.82 3.87
N GLU A 79 12.32 6.75 5.10
CA GLU A 79 13.08 6.99 6.33
C GLU A 79 12.73 5.97 7.42
N GLY A 80 13.70 5.75 8.31
CA GLY A 80 13.61 4.85 9.47
C GLY A 80 13.58 3.36 9.13
N ASP A 81 13.41 2.55 10.18
CA ASP A 81 13.55 1.08 10.13
C ASP A 81 12.71 0.40 9.04
N TRP A 82 11.54 0.96 8.72
CA TRP A 82 10.69 0.43 7.66
C TRP A 82 11.36 0.55 6.29
N ALA A 83 11.89 1.73 5.97
CA ALA A 83 12.55 1.98 4.70
C ALA A 83 13.88 1.22 4.58
N GLU A 84 14.65 1.16 5.67
CA GLU A 84 15.88 0.36 5.75
C GLU A 84 15.59 -1.12 5.50
N ARG A 85 14.51 -1.67 6.09
CA ARG A 85 14.09 -3.05 5.83
C ARG A 85 13.70 -3.28 4.37
N GLN A 86 12.93 -2.36 3.76
CA GLN A 86 12.57 -2.48 2.34
C GLN A 86 13.81 -2.43 1.45
N GLN A 87 14.76 -1.54 1.75
CA GLN A 87 16.03 -1.42 1.05
C GLN A 87 16.87 -2.69 1.15
N ALA A 88 17.02 -3.27 2.34
CA ALA A 88 17.75 -4.52 2.52
C ALA A 88 17.13 -5.69 1.73
N ILE A 89 15.80 -5.80 1.71
CA ILE A 89 15.10 -6.83 0.92
C ILE A 89 15.36 -6.63 -0.58
N LEU A 90 15.19 -5.40 -1.08
CA LEU A 90 15.42 -5.09 -2.50
C LEU A 90 16.89 -5.27 -2.90
N ASP A 91 17.84 -4.97 -2.00
CA ASP A 91 19.26 -5.21 -2.23
C ASP A 91 19.57 -6.70 -2.41
N GLY A 92 18.90 -7.58 -1.66
CA GLY A 92 18.99 -9.04 -1.83
C GLY A 92 18.34 -9.57 -3.12
N LEU A 93 17.47 -8.79 -3.76
CA LEU A 93 16.78 -9.13 -5.01
C LEU A 93 17.50 -8.61 -6.27
N ARG A 94 18.71 -8.09 -6.13
CA ARG A 94 19.53 -7.65 -7.26
C ARG A 94 20.04 -8.82 -8.11
N SER A 95 20.26 -8.54 -9.39
CA SER A 95 21.07 -9.39 -10.26
C SER A 95 22.54 -9.27 -9.90
N GLU A 96 23.33 -10.28 -10.27
CA GLU A 96 24.79 -10.20 -10.15
C GLU A 96 25.33 -9.01 -10.96
N GLY A 97 26.26 -8.25 -10.36
CA GLY A 97 26.83 -7.05 -10.98
C GLY A 97 25.95 -5.78 -10.94
N ALA A 98 24.68 -5.87 -10.54
CA ALA A 98 23.84 -4.67 -10.39
C ALA A 98 24.30 -3.83 -9.18
N PRO A 99 24.30 -2.48 -9.27
CA PRO A 99 24.69 -1.61 -8.16
C PRO A 99 23.83 -1.81 -6.92
N LYS A 100 24.39 -1.59 -5.72
CA LYS A 100 23.63 -1.65 -4.46
C LYS A 100 22.43 -0.70 -4.48
N VAL A 101 21.35 -1.09 -3.80
CA VAL A 101 20.17 -0.23 -3.65
C VAL A 101 20.50 0.91 -2.69
N GLU A 102 20.37 2.14 -3.16
CA GLU A 102 20.59 3.35 -2.37
C GLU A 102 19.32 3.74 -1.61
N LEU A 103 19.44 4.19 -0.36
CA LEU A 103 18.34 4.75 0.42
C LEU A 103 18.45 6.27 0.44
N VAL A 104 17.39 6.95 0.02
CA VAL A 104 17.32 8.40 -0.04
C VAL A 104 16.18 8.89 0.85
N ALA A 105 16.49 9.83 1.74
CA ALA A 105 15.49 10.50 2.56
C ALA A 105 14.54 11.34 1.69
N PRO A 106 13.21 11.27 1.87
CA PRO A 106 12.25 12.04 1.09
C PRO A 106 12.52 13.55 1.11
N GLY A 107 12.98 14.08 2.24
CA GLY A 107 13.29 15.51 2.38
C GLY A 107 14.45 16.01 1.51
N GLU A 108 15.26 15.12 0.94
CA GLU A 108 16.37 15.47 0.06
C GLU A 108 15.96 15.57 -1.40
N ILE A 109 14.78 15.08 -1.77
CA ILE A 109 14.32 14.98 -3.16
C ILE A 109 13.60 16.27 -3.58
N GLU A 110 14.05 16.84 -4.68
CA GLU A 110 13.40 17.99 -5.31
C GLU A 110 12.42 17.53 -6.39
N ARG A 111 12.86 16.60 -7.26
CA ARG A 111 12.01 16.01 -8.31
C ARG A 111 12.61 14.72 -8.88
N ALA A 112 11.76 13.90 -9.49
CA ALA A 112 12.23 12.90 -10.44
C ALA A 112 12.50 13.52 -11.82
N VAL A 113 13.47 12.93 -12.52
CA VAL A 113 13.94 13.34 -13.83
C VAL A 113 13.76 12.18 -14.80
N GLY A 114 13.22 12.47 -15.97
CA GLY A 114 13.00 11.50 -17.03
C GLY A 114 12.01 12.03 -18.06
N ARG A 115 12.00 11.42 -19.24
CA ARG A 115 11.03 11.75 -20.30
C ARG A 115 9.89 10.74 -20.34
N ASP A 116 10.22 9.49 -20.69
CA ASP A 116 9.25 8.40 -20.85
C ASP A 116 9.19 7.47 -19.63
N ARG A 117 10.21 7.55 -18.77
CA ARG A 117 10.38 6.80 -17.52
C ARG A 117 11.38 7.53 -16.64
N ILE A 118 11.47 7.15 -15.38
CA ILE A 118 12.51 7.68 -14.49
C ILE A 118 13.92 7.34 -15.00
N GLU A 119 14.79 8.35 -15.00
CA GLU A 119 16.21 8.26 -15.30
C GLU A 119 17.08 8.75 -14.12
N GLY A 120 16.45 9.38 -13.13
CA GLY A 120 17.10 9.77 -11.88
C GLY A 120 16.24 10.64 -10.99
N LEU A 121 16.84 11.04 -9.88
CA LEU A 121 16.36 12.03 -8.93
C LEU A 121 17.27 13.24 -8.96
N GLU A 122 16.67 14.42 -8.94
CA GLU A 122 17.36 15.62 -8.47
C GLU A 122 17.15 15.75 -6.97
N CYS A 123 18.26 15.79 -6.25
CA CYS A 123 18.30 15.96 -4.81
C CYS A 123 19.12 17.21 -4.47
N ARG A 124 18.96 17.73 -3.26
CA ARG A 124 19.72 18.91 -2.77
C ARG A 124 21.24 18.74 -2.90
N GLY A 125 21.73 17.52 -2.75
CA GLY A 125 23.15 17.16 -2.86
C GLY A 125 23.63 16.81 -4.27
N GLY A 126 22.76 16.91 -5.29
CA GLY A 126 23.08 16.58 -6.67
C GLY A 126 22.15 15.52 -7.27
N ARG A 127 22.51 15.04 -8.46
CA ARG A 127 21.70 14.08 -9.23
C ARG A 127 22.08 12.64 -8.90
N ILE A 128 21.08 11.82 -8.61
CA ILE A 128 21.21 10.36 -8.46
C ILE A 128 20.56 9.70 -9.66
N SER A 129 21.32 8.99 -10.49
CA SER A 129 20.74 8.25 -11.63
C SER A 129 20.05 6.98 -11.15
N CYS A 130 18.83 6.71 -11.62
CA CYS A 130 18.13 5.45 -11.35
C CYS A 130 17.16 5.12 -12.48
N ALA A 131 16.95 3.83 -12.73
CA ALA A 131 15.96 3.35 -13.69
C ALA A 131 14.72 2.75 -13.00
N LEU A 132 14.78 2.68 -11.67
CA LEU A 132 13.73 2.17 -10.79
C LEU A 132 13.80 2.93 -9.46
N LEU A 133 12.66 3.36 -8.96
CA LEU A 133 12.53 4.00 -7.66
C LEU A 133 11.41 3.33 -6.87
N ALA A 134 11.75 2.84 -5.69
CA ALA A 134 10.85 2.16 -4.78
C ALA A 134 10.51 3.06 -3.59
N VAL A 135 9.26 3.50 -3.49
CA VAL A 135 8.78 4.30 -2.35
C VAL A 135 8.49 3.39 -1.16
N ALA A 136 9.20 3.60 -0.06
CA ALA A 136 9.08 2.85 1.18
C ALA A 136 8.44 3.69 2.29
N ALA A 137 7.26 4.25 2.01
CA ALA A 137 6.41 4.83 3.05
C ALA A 137 5.81 3.72 3.94
N ARG A 138 5.57 4.03 5.22
CA ARG A 138 4.87 3.08 6.12
C ARG A 138 3.45 2.81 5.59
N PRO A 139 2.97 1.56 5.57
CA PRO A 139 1.65 1.24 5.05
C PRO A 139 0.53 1.95 5.81
N ALA A 140 -0.40 2.55 5.07
CA ALA A 140 -1.59 3.17 5.65
C ALA A 140 -2.71 2.13 5.81
N PRO A 141 -3.48 2.10 6.91
CA PRO A 141 -4.61 1.19 7.06
C PRO A 141 -5.64 1.33 5.93
N ALA A 142 -6.12 0.21 5.40
CA ALA A 142 -7.18 0.15 4.40
C ALA A 142 -8.55 0.31 5.09
N HIS A 143 -8.95 1.56 5.29
CA HIS A 143 -10.10 1.96 6.10
C HIS A 143 -11.39 2.13 5.30
N GLU A 144 -11.37 1.96 3.99
CA GLU A 144 -12.45 2.37 3.08
C GLU A 144 -13.78 1.67 3.40
N LEU A 145 -13.78 0.36 3.66
CA LEU A 145 -14.99 -0.38 4.05
C LEU A 145 -15.51 0.05 5.43
N ALA A 146 -14.61 0.32 6.37
CA ALA A 146 -14.99 0.80 7.70
C ALA A 146 -15.64 2.18 7.61
N ALA A 147 -15.05 3.09 6.83
CA ALA A 147 -15.57 4.43 6.58
C ALA A 147 -16.97 4.39 5.94
N GLN A 148 -17.16 3.54 4.93
CA GLN A 148 -18.47 3.34 4.29
C GLN A 148 -19.52 2.79 5.26
N ALA A 149 -19.12 1.99 6.24
CA ALA A 149 -19.98 1.48 7.29
C ALA A 149 -20.22 2.49 8.44
N GLY A 150 -19.69 3.71 8.35
CA GLY A 150 -19.86 4.77 9.36
C GLY A 150 -18.98 4.59 10.60
N VAL A 151 -17.96 3.74 10.55
CA VAL A 151 -17.03 3.52 11.66
C VAL A 151 -16.13 4.75 11.86
N ALA A 152 -15.90 5.12 13.12
CA ALA A 152 -15.01 6.22 13.46
C ALA A 152 -13.54 5.90 13.13
N LEU A 153 -12.83 6.89 12.61
CA LEU A 153 -11.43 6.79 12.22
C LEU A 153 -10.58 7.80 12.99
N ARG A 154 -9.30 7.46 13.20
CA ARG A 154 -8.30 8.34 13.81
C ARG A 154 -7.02 8.32 12.98
N PHE A 155 -6.44 9.50 12.74
CA PHE A 155 -5.11 9.57 12.13
C PHE A 155 -4.03 9.03 13.07
N ASP A 156 -3.17 8.14 12.57
CA ASP A 156 -2.12 7.46 13.36
C ASP A 156 -0.69 7.83 12.95
N GLY A 157 -0.53 8.82 12.06
CA GLY A 157 0.76 9.22 11.50
C GLY A 157 1.08 8.55 10.16
N THR A 158 0.49 7.40 9.86
CA THR A 158 0.64 6.70 8.56
C THR A 158 -0.61 6.79 7.70
N GLY A 159 -1.78 6.90 8.34
CA GLY A 159 -3.06 7.05 7.68
C GLY A 159 -4.20 7.11 8.69
N PHE A 160 -5.42 6.82 8.23
CA PHE A 160 -6.60 6.76 9.08
C PHE A 160 -6.82 5.32 9.55
N ALA A 161 -6.62 5.07 10.84
CA ALA A 161 -6.87 3.79 11.48
C ALA A 161 -8.31 3.72 12.01
N VAL A 162 -8.87 2.50 12.00
CA VAL A 162 -10.17 2.21 12.62
C VAL A 162 -10.08 2.38 14.14
N VAL A 163 -11.02 3.13 14.72
CA VAL A 163 -11.18 3.19 16.17
C VAL A 163 -11.93 1.94 16.63
N ARG A 164 -11.37 1.25 17.62
CA ARG A 164 -11.92 0.02 18.19
C ARG A 164 -11.74 0.01 19.71
N ASP A 165 -12.58 -0.76 20.40
CA ASP A 165 -12.39 -1.06 21.82
C ASP A 165 -11.35 -2.18 22.03
N ASP A 166 -11.09 -2.53 23.29
CA ASP A 166 -10.11 -3.55 23.67
C ASP A 166 -10.47 -4.96 23.18
N ALA A 167 -11.74 -5.21 22.88
CA ALA A 167 -12.23 -6.46 22.30
C ALA A 167 -12.21 -6.46 20.76
N GLY A 168 -11.84 -5.34 20.14
CA GLY A 168 -11.79 -5.17 18.69
C GLY A 168 -13.11 -4.77 18.05
N ALA A 169 -14.15 -4.46 18.82
CA ALA A 169 -15.40 -3.96 18.26
C ALA A 169 -15.22 -2.51 17.80
N CYS A 170 -15.71 -2.18 16.60
CA CYS A 170 -15.53 -0.87 15.98
C CYS A 170 -16.85 -0.17 15.60
N GLY A 171 -17.99 -0.86 15.68
CA GLY A 171 -19.29 -0.24 15.44
C GLY A 171 -20.41 -1.21 15.11
N ARG A 172 -21.48 -0.68 14.53
CA ARG A 172 -22.64 -1.43 14.05
C ARG A 172 -23.14 -0.85 12.73
N LEU A 173 -23.68 -1.72 11.88
CA LEU A 173 -24.41 -1.36 10.67
C LEU A 173 -25.74 -2.12 10.68
N GLY A 174 -26.84 -1.43 10.99
CA GLY A 174 -28.10 -2.10 11.35
C GLY A 174 -27.89 -3.10 12.50
N GLY A 175 -28.41 -4.31 12.34
CA GLY A 175 -28.22 -5.43 13.27
C GLY A 175 -26.84 -6.08 13.25
N THR A 176 -25.94 -5.72 12.32
CA THR A 176 -24.61 -6.32 12.19
C THR A 176 -23.59 -5.65 13.11
N ARG A 177 -22.85 -6.43 13.92
CA ARG A 177 -21.71 -5.95 14.71
C ARG A 177 -20.43 -5.93 13.87
N LEU A 178 -19.67 -4.85 13.95
CA LEU A 178 -18.43 -4.64 13.20
C LEU A 178 -17.20 -4.81 14.10
N TRP A 179 -16.17 -5.45 13.57
CA TRP A 179 -14.90 -5.75 14.23
C TRP A 179 -13.72 -5.38 13.33
N ALA A 180 -12.57 -5.01 13.90
CA ALA A 180 -11.34 -4.71 13.17
C ALA A 180 -10.09 -4.97 14.02
#